data_AF-A0A3Q3PZI3-F1
#
_entry.id   AF-A0A3Q3PZI3-F1
#
_cell.length_a   1.000
_cell.length_b   1.000
_cell.length_c   1.000
_cell.angle_alpha   90.00
_cell.angle_beta   90.00
_cell.angle_gamma   90.00
#
_symmetry.space_group_name_H-M   'P 1'
#
loop_
_entity.id
_entity.type
_entity.pdbx_description
1 polymer ?
#
loop_
_entity_poly.entity_id
_entity_poly.type
_entity_poly.pdbx_seq_one_letter_code
_entity_poly.pdbx_strand_id
1 'polypeptide(L)'
;MAVQELLLGVLEDLYAEDFKKFQWFLPSESDGRILKSHLENKSRIETVSKVLCICTEESEAVDITVKILKKIGNNNAAEKLKKAYAGDVNDKPFKLTFHSK
;
A
#
# COMPACT_ATOMS: atom_id res chain seq x y z
N MET A 1 7.61 -5.82 10.64
CA MET A 1 6.12 -5.77 10.79
C MET A 1 5.45 -6.33 9.54
N ALA A 2 4.20 -6.82 9.59
CA ALA A 2 3.49 -7.25 8.38
C ALA A 2 3.02 -6.01 7.59
N VAL A 3 3.31 -5.93 6.29
CA VAL A 3 2.92 -4.78 5.45
C VAL A 3 1.40 -4.61 5.38
N GLN A 4 0.66 -5.70 5.53
CA GLN A 4 -0.79 -5.70 5.68
C GLN A 4 -1.28 -4.81 6.83
N GLU A 5 -0.66 -4.90 8.01
CA GLU A 5 -1.08 -4.13 9.17
C GLU A 5 -0.73 -2.65 9.02
N LEU A 6 0.42 -2.35 8.40
CA LEU A 6 0.84 -0.98 8.09
C LEU A 6 -0.14 -0.31 7.12
N LEU A 7 -0.50 -0.99 6.03
CA LEU A 7 -1.47 -0.52 5.05
C LEU A 7 -2.83 -0.30 5.72
N LEU A 8 -3.30 -1.27 6.49
CA LEU A 8 -4.59 -1.21 7.18
C LEU A 8 -4.64 -0.01 8.13
N GLY A 9 -3.64 0.20 8.97
CA GLY A 9 -3.60 1.32 9.90
C GLY A 9 -3.69 2.68 9.20
N VAL A 10 -3.03 2.83 8.03
CA VAL A 10 -3.12 4.06 7.23
C VAL A 10 -4.49 4.22 6.58
N LEU A 11 -5.11 3.12 6.13
CA LEU A 11 -6.46 3.12 5.55
C LEU A 11 -7.57 3.29 6.60
N GLU A 12 -7.30 2.99 7.87
CA GLU A 12 -8.19 3.28 9.00
C GLU A 12 -8.10 4.74 9.46
N ASP A 13 -6.91 5.37 9.38
CA ASP A 13 -6.72 6.81 9.62
C ASP A 13 -7.37 7.68 8.51
N LEU A 14 -7.68 7.09 7.36
CA LEU A 14 -8.36 7.75 6.25
C LEU A 14 -9.86 7.98 6.52
N TYR A 15 -10.32 9.20 6.23
CA TYR A 15 -11.74 9.52 6.21
C TYR A 15 -12.48 8.68 5.15
N ALA A 16 -13.76 8.39 5.42
CA ALA A 16 -14.58 7.56 4.53
C ALA A 16 -14.64 8.10 3.09
N GLU A 17 -14.64 9.43 2.90
CA GLU A 17 -14.62 10.07 1.59
C GLU A 17 -13.33 9.82 0.83
N ASP A 18 -12.18 9.95 1.52
CA ASP A 18 -10.86 9.71 0.93
C ASP A 18 -10.63 8.22 0.68
N PHE A 19 -11.14 7.34 1.54
CA PHE A 19 -11.16 5.90 1.30
C PHE A 19 -11.97 5.54 0.04
N LYS A 20 -13.11 6.22 -0.20
CA LYS A 20 -13.89 6.05 -1.42
C LYS A 20 -13.11 6.47 -2.67
N LYS A 21 -12.38 7.59 -2.61
CA LYS A 21 -11.48 8.02 -3.69
C LYS A 21 -10.32 7.02 -3.86
N PHE A 22 -9.78 6.49 -2.77
CA PHE A 22 -8.73 5.47 -2.82
C PHE A 22 -9.17 4.24 -3.61
N GLN A 23 -10.36 3.71 -3.29
CA GLN A 23 -10.97 2.60 -4.04
C GLN A 23 -11.23 2.95 -5.51
N TRP A 24 -11.51 4.21 -5.82
CA TRP A 24 -11.70 4.67 -7.21
C TRP A 24 -10.42 4.65 -8.04
N PHE A 25 -9.27 5.01 -7.45
CA PHE A 25 -7.98 5.04 -8.15
C PHE A 25 -7.24 3.70 -8.16
N LEU A 26 -7.60 2.76 -7.28
CA LEU A 26 -7.00 1.43 -7.19
C LEU A 26 -6.96 0.66 -8.53
N PRO A 27 -8.04 0.62 -9.34
CA PRO A 27 -8.03 -0.04 -10.65
C PRO A 27 -7.00 0.56 -11.61
N SER A 28 -6.83 1.89 -11.57
CA SER A 28 -5.89 2.59 -12.44
C SER A 28 -4.44 2.31 -12.07
N GLU A 29 -4.13 2.19 -10.77
CA GLU A 29 -2.77 1.92 -10.30
C GLU A 29 -2.43 0.42 -10.29
N SER A 30 -3.44 -0.45 -10.32
CA SER A 30 -3.28 -1.91 -10.41
C SER A 30 -3.33 -2.45 -11.84
N ASP A 31 -3.22 -1.58 -12.85
CA ASP A 31 -3.29 -1.96 -14.27
C ASP A 31 -4.59 -2.70 -14.64
N GLY A 32 -5.70 -2.38 -13.95
CA GLY A 32 -6.98 -3.03 -14.15
C GLY A 32 -7.10 -4.43 -13.56
N ARG A 33 -6.11 -4.92 -12.80
CA ARG A 33 -6.19 -6.21 -12.08
C ARG A 33 -7.33 -6.23 -11.06
N ILE A 34 -7.70 -5.06 -10.53
CA ILE A 34 -8.86 -4.92 -9.65
C ILE A 34 -9.96 -4.15 -10.36
N LEU A 35 -11.12 -4.77 -10.50
CA LEU A 35 -12.31 -4.11 -11.00
C LEU A 35 -12.88 -3.17 -9.94
N LYS A 36 -13.23 -1.96 -10.36
CA LYS A 36 -13.91 -0.97 -9.52
C LYS A 36 -15.19 -1.52 -8.89
N SER A 37 -15.97 -2.29 -9.66
CA SER A 37 -17.19 -2.96 -9.20
C SER A 37 -16.94 -3.96 -8.06
N HIS A 38 -15.72 -4.48 -7.93
CA HIS A 38 -15.32 -5.39 -6.86
C HIS A 38 -14.90 -4.65 -5.57
N LEU A 39 -14.66 -3.34 -5.63
CA LEU A 39 -14.27 -2.49 -4.51
C LEU A 39 -15.44 -1.70 -3.93
N GLU A 40 -16.47 -1.47 -4.73
CA GLU A 40 -17.70 -0.84 -4.27
C GLU A 40 -18.30 -1.70 -3.13
N ASN A 41 -18.40 -1.12 -1.93
CA ASN A 41 -18.87 -1.77 -0.71
C ASN A 41 -17.87 -2.72 0.00
N LYS A 42 -16.58 -2.67 -0.34
CA LYS A 42 -15.54 -3.42 0.38
C LYS A 42 -15.07 -2.70 1.65
N SER A 43 -14.87 -3.49 2.70
CA SER A 43 -14.22 -3.01 3.92
C SER A 43 -12.73 -2.68 3.67
N ARG A 44 -12.14 -1.88 4.55
CA ARG A 44 -10.72 -1.51 4.52
C ARG A 44 -9.82 -2.75 4.51
N ILE A 45 -10.15 -3.73 5.36
CA ILE A 45 -9.43 -5.00 5.46
C ILE A 45 -9.46 -5.78 4.14
N GLU A 46 -10.64 -5.90 3.53
CA GLU A 46 -10.77 -6.60 2.24
C GLU A 46 -10.01 -5.88 1.12
N THR A 47 -9.96 -4.54 1.17
CA THR A 47 -9.24 -3.73 0.19
C THR A 47 -7.74 -3.96 0.31
N VAL A 48 -7.17 -3.91 1.53
CA VAL A 48 -5.74 -4.20 1.77
C VAL A 48 -5.39 -5.62 1.31
N SER A 49 -6.20 -6.60 1.66
CA SER A 49 -5.98 -7.99 1.27
C SER A 49 -6.02 -8.14 -0.26
N LYS A 50 -6.91 -7.42 -0.97
CA LYS A 50 -6.93 -7.38 -2.43
C LYS A 50 -5.63 -6.81 -3.00
N VAL A 51 -5.18 -5.66 -2.49
CA VAL A 51 -3.96 -4.99 -2.95
C VAL A 51 -2.76 -5.93 -2.79
N LEU A 52 -2.61 -6.57 -1.63
CA LEU A 52 -1.53 -7.53 -1.42
C LEU A 52 -1.65 -8.77 -2.29
N CYS A 53 -2.87 -9.25 -2.56
CA CYS A 53 -3.10 -10.43 -3.38
C CYS A 53 -2.76 -10.20 -4.87
N ILE A 54 -2.92 -8.98 -5.38
CA ILE A 54 -2.58 -8.66 -6.78
C ILE A 54 -1.11 -8.31 -6.97
N CYS A 55 -0.43 -7.92 -5.89
CA CYS A 55 0.97 -7.54 -5.91
C CYS A 55 1.83 -8.77 -5.70
N THR A 56 2.94 -8.86 -6.42
CA THR A 56 3.88 -9.98 -6.24
C THR A 56 4.79 -9.73 -5.04
N GLU A 57 5.08 -8.46 -4.76
CA GLU A 57 5.95 -8.01 -3.69
C GLU A 57 5.22 -7.01 -2.78
N GLU A 58 5.55 -7.02 -1.49
CA GLU A 58 4.96 -6.07 -0.54
C GLU A 58 5.38 -4.62 -0.84
N SER A 59 6.55 -4.43 -1.45
CA SER A 59 7.05 -3.13 -1.93
C SER A 59 6.12 -2.50 -2.98
N GLU A 60 5.57 -3.32 -3.88
CA GLU A 60 4.64 -2.91 -4.93
C GLU A 60 3.30 -2.45 -4.32
N ALA A 61 2.80 -3.19 -3.33
CA ALA A 61 1.58 -2.82 -2.60
C ALA A 61 1.74 -1.47 -1.87
N VAL A 62 2.90 -1.23 -1.26
CA VAL A 62 3.22 0.04 -0.61
C VAL A 62 3.31 1.17 -1.62
N ASP A 63 3.99 0.96 -2.75
CA ASP A 63 4.15 1.99 -3.79
C ASP A 63 2.81 2.41 -4.40
N ILE A 64 1.95 1.44 -4.76
CA ILE A 64 0.58 1.68 -5.24
C ILE A 64 -0.20 2.50 -4.22
N THR A 65 -0.17 2.09 -2.96
CA THR A 65 -0.92 2.77 -1.89
C THR A 65 -0.42 4.20 -1.70
N VAL A 66 0.91 4.42 -1.68
CA VAL A 66 1.53 5.75 -1.58
C VAL A 66 1.14 6.64 -2.76
N LYS A 67 1.14 6.12 -3.99
CA LYS A 67 0.74 6.87 -5.19
C LYS A 67 -0.72 7.33 -5.09
N ILE A 68 -1.63 6.45 -4.69
CA ILE A 68 -3.04 6.79 -4.54
C ILE A 68 -3.25 7.82 -3.44
N LEU A 69 -2.60 7.64 -2.28
CA LEU A 69 -2.67 8.59 -1.16
C LEU A 69 -2.24 10.00 -1.59
N LYS A 70 -1.18 10.11 -2.41
CA LYS A 70 -0.77 11.40 -3.00
C LYS A 70 -1.80 11.95 -3.98
N LYS A 71 -2.41 11.10 -4.82
CA LYS A 71 -3.46 11.52 -5.79
C LYS A 71 -4.70 12.07 -5.11
N ILE A 72 -5.09 11.53 -3.96
CA ILE A 72 -6.24 12.03 -3.19
C ILE A 72 -5.89 13.23 -2.31
N GLY A 73 -4.63 13.70 -2.33
CA GLY A 73 -4.14 14.85 -1.57
C GLY A 73 -3.70 14.53 -0.14
N ASN A 74 -3.72 13.26 0.27
CA ASN A 74 -3.32 12.83 1.61
C ASN A 74 -1.83 12.50 1.69
N ASN A 75 -1.00 13.51 1.45
CA ASN A 75 0.46 13.39 1.46
C ASN A 75 1.01 12.95 2.82
N ASN A 76 0.37 13.37 3.92
CA ASN A 76 0.76 12.98 5.27
C ASN A 76 0.65 11.47 5.49
N ALA A 77 -0.48 10.86 5.10
CA ALA A 77 -0.67 9.41 5.15
C ALA A 77 0.36 8.68 4.26
N ALA A 78 0.63 9.21 3.06
CA ALA A 78 1.61 8.65 2.14
C ALA A 78 3.03 8.65 2.74
N GLU A 79 3.44 9.75 3.38
CA GLU A 79 4.74 9.83 4.04
C GLU A 79 4.83 8.96 5.29
N LYS A 80 3.78 8.89 6.11
CA LYS A 80 3.72 7.97 7.26
C LYS A 80 3.93 6.52 6.82
N LEU A 81 3.20 6.09 5.78
CA LEU A 81 3.32 4.74 5.23
C LEU A 81 4.74 4.46 4.72
N LYS A 82 5.30 5.39 3.94
CA LYS A 82 6.66 5.26 3.41
C LYS A 82 7.71 5.22 4.52
N LYS A 83 7.58 6.05 5.56
CA LYS A 83 8.48 6.05 6.72
C LYS A 83 8.35 4.79 7.55
N ALA A 84 7.15 4.28 7.76
CA ALA A 84 6.93 3.02 8.49
C ALA A 84 7.56 1.84 7.73
N TYR A 85 7.38 1.77 6.41
CA TYR A 85 7.99 0.76 5.57
C TYR A 85 9.53 0.89 5.49
N ALA A 86 10.05 2.12 5.29
CA ALA A 86 11.49 2.38 5.24
C ALA A 86 12.18 2.25 6.61
N GLY A 87 11.46 2.49 7.71
CA GLY A 87 11.96 2.32 9.07
C GLY A 87 12.31 0.86 9.39
N ASP A 88 11.58 -0.10 8.84
CA ASP A 88 11.89 -1.55 8.93
C ASP A 88 13.09 -1.93 8.00
N VAL A 89 13.30 -1.21 6.89
CA VAL A 89 14.38 -1.48 5.92
C VAL A 89 15.75 -0.92 6.38
N ASN A 90 15.79 0.01 7.33
CA ASN A 90 17.04 0.62 7.80
C ASN A 90 17.73 -0.08 8.98
N ASP A 91 17.27 -1.28 9.40
CA ASP A 91 18.03 -2.15 10.33
C ASP A 91 18.45 -3.48 9.70
N LYS A 92 18.75 -3.51 8.38
CA LYS A 92 19.68 -4.52 7.86
C LYS A 92 20.62 -3.89 6.85
N PRO A 93 21.94 -3.89 7.09
CA PRO A 93 22.88 -3.62 6.02
C PRO A 93 22.71 -4.72 4.98
N PHE A 94 22.31 -4.34 3.77
CA PHE A 94 22.41 -5.21 2.60
C PHE A 94 23.90 -5.40 2.29
N LYS A 95 24.58 -6.24 3.08
CA LYS A 95 25.88 -6.81 2.73
C LYS A 95 25.64 -8.21 2.20
N LEU A 96 25.18 -8.28 0.95
CA LEU A 96 25.50 -9.46 0.13
C LEU A 96 26.97 -9.36 -0.24
N THR A 97 27.84 -9.88 0.62
CA THR A 97 29.19 -10.28 0.21
C THR A 97 29.13 -11.74 -0.16
N PHE A 98 28.85 -12.03 -1.43
CA PHE A 98 29.23 -13.30 -2.05
C PHE A 98 30.76 -13.37 -2.04
N HIS A 99 31.35 -14.02 -1.03
CA HIS A 99 32.71 -14.53 -1.16
C HIS A 99 32.61 -15.96 -1.67
N SER A 100 32.71 -16.07 -2.98
CA SER A 100 33.11 -17.31 -3.65
C SER A 100 34.61 -17.48 -3.45
N LYS A 101 35.03 -18.54 -2.74
CA LYS A 101 36.22 -19.33 -3.10
C LYS A 101 36.19 -20.69 -2.39
#